data_AF-A0A9N9P0L7-F1
#
_entry.id   AF-A0A9N9P0L7-F1
#
_cell.length_a   1.000
_cell.length_b   1.000
_cell.length_c   1.000
_cell.angle_alpha   90.00
_cell.angle_beta   90.00
_cell.angle_gamma   90.00
#
_symmetry.space_group_name_H-M   'P 1'
#
loop_
_entity.id
_entity.type
_entity.pdbx_description
1 polymer ?
#
loop_
_entity_poly.entity_id
_entity_poly.type
_entity_poly.pdbx_seq_one_letter_code
_entity_poly.pdbx_strand_id
1 'polypeptide(L)'
;RPNKLDTIHVSLENFKYNSNPNYTIQYDTPYIGKLLKKYGMDKFNLNLNNSTTFKRIGIGTYGQSPRHGSKNSDLKQFLSDELESNAEVMLITQEGIRGLIFDRLAPMPYASHITNAASNLTNKLKPYIAIHWRMESGQLDLMSKCAESLVTYIRNFSLSSGITNIYLATDYPLAEYMHNTAQSDTFHHIYEEHHIAMRILNSSLNINTWVSTHALDYLKLSLYPTKTKQLQKELSGGGIQGIFDKLMLIQADYFIGGPENCCRYVSTYTLQIKEAREESFKNNGTIKNVID
;
A
#
# COMPACT_ATOMS: atom_id res chain seq x y z
N ARG A 1 -7.89 -7.37 -37.04
CA ARG A 1 -7.26 -7.35 -35.69
C ARG A 1 -7.15 -5.89 -35.29
N PRO A 2 -7.43 -5.50 -34.03
CA PRO A 2 -7.23 -4.12 -33.61
C PRO A 2 -5.77 -3.72 -33.86
N ASN A 3 -5.54 -2.48 -34.31
CA ASN A 3 -4.18 -1.96 -34.49
C ASN A 3 -3.44 -2.01 -33.15
N LYS A 4 -2.16 -2.38 -33.19
CA LYS A 4 -1.30 -2.36 -32.01
C LYS A 4 -0.91 -0.92 -31.71
N LEU A 5 -0.95 -0.55 -30.43
CA LEU A 5 -0.66 0.81 -30.01
C LEU A 5 0.84 1.12 -30.12
N ASP A 6 1.20 2.26 -30.71
CA ASP A 6 2.61 2.67 -30.79
C ASP A 6 3.20 2.86 -29.39
N THR A 7 4.47 2.48 -29.20
CA THR A 7 5.06 2.39 -27.86
C THR A 7 6.48 2.94 -27.83
N ILE A 8 6.78 3.70 -26.77
CA ILE A 8 8.16 4.03 -26.35
C ILE A 8 8.44 3.41 -24.99
N HIS A 9 9.66 2.93 -24.80
CA HIS A 9 10.14 2.47 -23.50
C HIS A 9 11.16 3.46 -22.94
N VAL A 10 10.99 3.85 -21.68
CA VAL A 10 11.90 4.73 -20.96
C VAL A 10 12.39 4.06 -19.67
N SER A 11 13.71 3.96 -19.49
CA SER A 11 14.34 3.55 -18.22
C SER A 11 14.86 4.77 -17.50
N LEU A 12 14.34 5.05 -16.30
CA LEU A 12 14.84 6.09 -15.41
C LEU A 12 15.83 5.48 -14.41
N GLU A 13 17.06 5.99 -14.41
CA GLU A 13 18.15 5.43 -13.62
C GLU A 13 18.83 6.48 -12.74
N ASN A 14 19.28 6.02 -11.58
CA ASN A 14 20.10 6.80 -10.69
C ASN A 14 21.58 6.68 -11.08
N PHE A 15 22.12 7.67 -11.81
CA PHE A 15 23.55 7.73 -12.11
C PHE A 15 24.32 8.46 -11.00
N LYS A 16 25.51 7.93 -10.65
CA LYS A 16 26.35 8.44 -9.55
C LYS A 16 26.70 9.93 -9.71
N TYR A 17 26.63 10.63 -8.59
CA TYR A 17 27.07 12.01 -8.37
C TYR A 17 28.50 12.26 -8.90
N ASN A 18 28.71 13.44 -9.52
CA ASN A 18 29.93 13.93 -10.19
C ASN A 18 30.17 13.53 -11.66
N SER A 19 29.17 13.00 -12.36
CA SER A 19 29.20 13.02 -13.83
C SER A 19 28.69 14.37 -14.33
N ASN A 20 29.50 15.08 -15.11
CA ASN A 20 29.05 16.17 -15.96
C ASN A 20 28.72 15.55 -17.33
N PRO A 21 27.48 15.64 -17.85
CA PRO A 21 26.32 16.41 -17.37
C PRO A 21 25.51 15.74 -16.25
N ASN A 22 24.78 16.58 -15.49
CA ASN A 22 23.90 16.18 -14.37
C ASN A 22 22.77 15.20 -14.78
N TYR A 23 22.36 15.25 -16.04
CA TYR A 23 21.38 14.35 -16.63
C TYR A 23 21.92 13.78 -17.94
N THR A 24 21.62 12.52 -18.23
CA THR A 24 22.11 11.84 -19.43
C THR A 24 20.97 11.17 -20.19
N ILE A 25 21.11 11.09 -21.51
CA ILE A 25 20.17 10.40 -22.39
C ILE A 25 20.98 9.41 -23.22
N GLN A 26 20.52 8.18 -23.26
CA GLN A 26 21.07 7.13 -24.11
C GLN A 26 19.93 6.40 -24.81
N TYR A 27 20.14 6.04 -26.07
CA TYR A 27 19.22 5.20 -26.82
C TYR A 27 19.74 3.78 -26.82
N ASP A 28 18.95 2.87 -26.28
CA ASP A 28 19.32 1.48 -26.12
C ASP A 28 18.89 0.65 -27.33
N THR A 29 19.64 -0.40 -27.61
CA THR A 29 19.19 -1.44 -28.52
C THR A 29 17.92 -2.10 -27.96
N PRO A 30 16.87 -2.31 -28.78
CA PRO A 30 15.64 -2.95 -28.33
C PRO A 30 15.87 -4.29 -27.62
N TYR A 31 15.40 -4.41 -26.38
CA TYR A 31 15.46 -5.66 -25.59
C TYR A 31 14.08 -6.32 -25.44
N ILE A 32 13.32 -6.33 -26.53
CA ILE A 32 11.92 -6.80 -26.60
C ILE A 32 11.76 -8.19 -25.98
N GLY A 33 12.69 -9.11 -26.22
CA GLY A 33 12.64 -10.46 -25.64
C GLY A 33 12.54 -10.47 -24.12
N LYS A 34 13.24 -9.54 -23.44
CA LYS A 34 13.16 -9.38 -21.98
C LYS A 34 11.82 -8.77 -21.56
N LEU A 35 11.30 -7.78 -22.31
CA LEU A 35 9.96 -7.20 -22.07
C LEU A 35 8.85 -8.25 -22.16
N LEU A 36 8.86 -9.07 -23.21
CA LEU A 36 7.85 -10.11 -23.40
C LEU A 36 7.99 -11.21 -22.36
N LYS A 37 9.19 -11.80 -22.20
CA LYS A 37 9.38 -12.97 -21.34
C LYS A 37 9.39 -12.67 -19.84
N LYS A 38 10.06 -11.59 -19.41
CA LYS A 38 10.24 -11.28 -17.99
C LYS A 38 9.08 -10.44 -17.46
N TYR A 39 8.62 -9.48 -18.24
CA TYR A 39 7.62 -8.50 -17.79
C TYR A 39 6.21 -8.80 -18.32
N GLY A 40 6.04 -9.81 -19.19
CA GLY A 40 4.72 -10.23 -19.66
C GLY A 40 4.00 -9.19 -20.51
N MET A 41 4.77 -8.36 -21.24
CA MET A 41 4.22 -7.29 -22.07
C MET A 41 3.44 -7.81 -23.28
N ASP A 42 3.56 -9.09 -23.61
CA ASP A 42 2.77 -9.79 -24.63
C ASP A 42 1.27 -9.90 -24.28
N LYS A 43 0.91 -9.66 -23.02
CA LYS A 43 -0.48 -9.62 -22.55
C LYS A 43 -1.23 -8.34 -22.93
N PHE A 44 -0.50 -7.31 -23.38
CA PHE A 44 -1.05 -6.03 -23.79
C PHE A 44 -1.01 -5.89 -25.31
N ASN A 45 -1.96 -5.15 -25.88
CA ASN A 45 -2.01 -4.90 -27.33
C ASN A 45 -1.03 -3.79 -27.75
N LEU A 46 0.26 -4.01 -27.52
CA LEU A 46 1.34 -3.04 -27.76
C LEU A 46 2.14 -3.35 -29.02
N ASN A 47 2.61 -2.31 -29.68
CA ASN A 47 3.53 -2.38 -30.81
C ASN A 47 4.99 -2.39 -30.31
N LEU A 48 5.42 -3.53 -29.78
CA LEU A 48 6.82 -3.78 -29.40
C LEU A 48 7.56 -4.50 -30.52
N ASN A 49 8.37 -3.78 -31.28
CA ASN A 49 9.12 -4.28 -32.42
C ASN A 49 10.51 -3.61 -32.49
N ASN A 50 11.33 -3.95 -33.49
CA ASN A 50 12.70 -3.45 -33.59
C ASN A 50 12.82 -1.94 -33.88
N SER A 51 11.73 -1.26 -34.26
CA SER A 51 11.65 0.19 -34.39
C SER A 51 11.09 0.90 -33.15
N THR A 52 10.67 0.15 -32.12
CA THR A 52 10.29 0.72 -30.83
C THR A 52 11.47 1.49 -30.24
N THR A 53 11.23 2.71 -29.80
CA THR A 53 12.27 3.53 -29.17
C THR A 53 12.51 3.05 -27.73
N PHE A 54 13.77 2.79 -27.39
CA PHE A 54 14.21 2.51 -26.03
C PHE A 54 15.14 3.63 -25.58
N LYS A 55 14.68 4.41 -24.61
CA LYS A 55 15.39 5.56 -24.05
C LYS A 55 15.80 5.25 -22.62
N ARG A 56 17.02 5.58 -22.26
CA ARG A 56 17.54 5.51 -20.90
C ARG A 56 17.91 6.91 -20.46
N ILE A 57 17.35 7.32 -19.33
CA ILE A 57 17.52 8.66 -18.77
C ILE A 57 18.17 8.54 -17.40
N GLY A 58 19.39 9.06 -17.27
CA GLY A 58 20.07 9.22 -15.99
C GLY A 58 19.63 10.51 -15.34
N ILE A 59 19.02 10.46 -14.15
CA ILE A 59 18.42 11.63 -13.49
C ILE A 59 19.29 12.24 -12.36
N GLY A 60 20.44 11.66 -12.06
CA GLY A 60 21.41 12.21 -11.09
C GLY A 60 20.90 12.40 -9.66
N THR A 61 19.75 11.83 -9.27
CA THR A 61 19.13 12.05 -7.97
C THR A 61 19.65 11.11 -6.89
N TYR A 62 20.08 11.59 -5.72
CA TYR A 62 20.48 10.72 -4.61
C TYR A 62 19.38 9.72 -4.21
N GLY A 63 19.76 8.46 -3.96
CA GLY A 63 18.86 7.40 -3.48
C GLY A 63 18.24 7.64 -2.09
N GLN A 64 18.61 8.72 -1.40
CA GLN A 64 17.92 9.22 -0.20
C GLN A 64 17.29 10.60 -0.38
N SER A 65 16.92 10.98 -1.61
CA SER A 65 16.05 12.15 -1.80
C SER A 65 14.84 12.05 -0.86
N PRO A 66 14.48 13.13 -0.15
CA PRO A 66 13.44 13.09 0.86
C PRO A 66 12.14 12.51 0.29
N ARG A 67 11.41 11.73 1.11
CA ARG A 67 10.10 11.15 0.73
C ARG A 67 9.09 12.21 0.30
N HIS A 68 9.31 13.45 0.73
CA HIS A 68 8.68 14.66 0.22
C HIS A 68 9.52 15.14 -0.96
N GLY A 69 9.05 14.86 -2.18
CA GLY A 69 9.81 15.00 -3.43
C GLY A 69 10.71 16.25 -3.49
N SER A 70 11.89 16.10 -4.10
CA SER A 70 12.73 17.27 -4.36
C SER A 70 11.96 18.23 -5.27
N LYS A 71 11.80 19.48 -4.85
CA LYS A 71 11.36 20.60 -5.72
C LYS A 71 12.44 20.95 -6.75
N ASN A 72 13.01 19.95 -7.41
CA ASN A 72 14.00 20.16 -8.45
C ASN A 72 13.25 20.50 -9.73
N SER A 73 12.95 21.80 -9.90
CA SER A 73 12.28 22.35 -11.09
C SER A 73 13.00 21.96 -12.37
N ASP A 74 14.33 21.91 -12.34
CA ASP A 74 15.17 21.67 -13.51
C ASP A 74 15.07 20.21 -13.94
N LEU A 75 15.04 19.27 -12.98
CA LEU A 75 14.77 17.86 -13.27
C LEU A 75 13.36 17.65 -13.81
N LYS A 76 12.36 18.32 -13.22
CA LYS A 76 10.97 18.24 -13.70
C LYS A 76 10.88 18.72 -15.15
N GLN A 77 11.47 19.87 -15.46
CA GLN A 77 11.49 20.43 -16.81
C GLN A 77 12.22 19.52 -17.79
N PHE A 78 13.43 19.07 -17.44
CA PHE A 78 14.20 18.14 -18.25
C PHE A 78 13.41 16.86 -18.58
N LEU A 79 12.77 16.25 -17.58
CA LEU A 79 11.95 15.06 -17.83
C LEU A 79 10.69 15.37 -18.63
N SER A 80 10.07 16.54 -18.45
CA SER A 80 8.94 16.96 -19.28
C SER A 80 9.33 17.07 -20.77
N ASP A 81 10.49 17.67 -21.05
CA ASP A 81 11.00 17.81 -22.42
C ASP A 81 11.39 16.45 -23.01
N GLU A 82 12.09 15.61 -22.23
CA GLU A 82 12.60 14.33 -22.72
C GLU A 82 11.56 13.22 -22.80
N LEU A 83 10.46 13.33 -22.05
CA LEU A 83 9.32 12.40 -22.12
C LEU A 83 8.25 12.87 -23.11
N GLU A 84 8.41 14.02 -23.77
CA GLU A 84 7.51 14.41 -24.85
C GLU A 84 7.60 13.40 -26.01
N SER A 85 6.46 12.82 -26.39
CA SER A 85 6.39 11.77 -27.41
C SER A 85 5.02 11.71 -28.07
N ASN A 86 5.01 11.38 -29.36
CA ASN A 86 3.79 11.09 -30.13
C ASN A 86 3.34 9.62 -30.00
N ALA A 87 4.06 8.79 -29.23
CA ALA A 87 3.68 7.41 -29.01
C ALA A 87 2.39 7.32 -28.20
N GLU A 88 1.52 6.36 -28.55
CA GLU A 88 0.25 6.14 -27.84
C GLU A 88 0.45 5.61 -26.42
N VAL A 89 1.53 4.84 -26.19
CA VAL A 89 1.85 4.26 -24.88
C VAL A 89 3.32 4.53 -24.52
N MET A 90 3.54 5.05 -23.32
CA MET A 90 4.86 5.18 -22.73
C MET A 90 5.03 4.18 -21.58
N LEU A 91 6.00 3.28 -21.71
CA LEU A 91 6.38 2.33 -20.66
C LEU A 91 7.57 2.89 -19.90
N ILE A 92 7.37 3.30 -18.64
CA ILE A 92 8.45 3.80 -17.78
C ILE A 92 8.84 2.73 -16.77
N THR A 93 10.11 2.33 -16.78
CA THR A 93 10.75 1.58 -15.69
C THR A 93 11.64 2.49 -14.88
N GLN A 94 11.74 2.26 -13.58
CA GLN A 94 12.62 3.04 -12.71
C GLN A 94 13.48 2.12 -11.84
N GLU A 95 14.75 2.47 -11.69
CA GLU A 95 15.70 1.77 -10.81
C GLU A 95 16.34 2.73 -9.81
N GLY A 96 16.24 2.42 -8.53
CA GLY A 96 16.88 3.21 -7.47
C GLY A 96 16.22 4.57 -7.19
N ILE A 97 15.06 4.85 -7.79
CA ILE A 97 14.28 6.07 -7.59
C ILE A 97 13.19 5.78 -6.55
N ARG A 98 13.31 6.41 -5.38
CA ARG A 98 12.39 6.20 -4.23
C ARG A 98 11.54 7.43 -3.87
N GLY A 99 11.98 8.61 -4.29
CA GLY A 99 11.25 9.87 -4.07
C GLY A 99 10.25 10.14 -5.19
N LEU A 100 9.26 10.99 -4.90
CA LEU A 100 8.37 11.52 -5.92
C LEU A 100 9.13 12.54 -6.79
N ILE A 101 9.12 12.35 -8.10
CA ILE A 101 9.70 13.30 -9.07
C ILE A 101 8.67 14.40 -9.40
N PHE A 102 7.45 13.98 -9.72
CA PHE A 102 6.34 14.86 -10.02
C PHE A 102 5.40 15.00 -8.81
N ASP A 103 4.66 16.10 -8.78
CA ASP A 103 3.64 16.30 -7.76
C ASP A 103 2.55 15.24 -7.92
N ARG A 104 1.94 14.81 -6.80
CA ARG A 104 0.86 13.82 -6.89
C ARG A 104 -0.32 14.46 -7.62
N LEU A 105 -0.73 13.83 -8.70
CA LEU A 105 -2.05 14.02 -9.29
C LEU A 105 -3.13 13.60 -8.29
N ALA A 106 -4.39 13.90 -8.61
CA ALA A 106 -5.55 13.45 -7.85
C ALA A 106 -5.41 11.95 -7.50
N PRO A 107 -5.73 11.54 -6.26
CA PRO A 107 -5.61 10.15 -5.85
C PRO A 107 -6.37 9.23 -6.81
N MET A 108 -5.72 8.17 -7.29
CA MET A 108 -6.41 7.16 -8.08
C MET A 108 -7.45 6.46 -7.19
N PRO A 109 -8.72 6.40 -7.62
CA PRO A 109 -9.74 5.72 -6.84
C PRO A 109 -9.41 4.22 -6.73
N TYR A 110 -9.68 3.64 -5.57
CA TYR A 110 -9.61 2.19 -5.41
C TYR A 110 -10.66 1.49 -6.26
N ALA A 111 -10.39 0.24 -6.62
CA ALA A 111 -11.31 -0.55 -7.43
C ALA A 111 -12.68 -0.70 -6.72
N SER A 112 -13.76 -0.51 -7.49
CA SER A 112 -15.13 -0.42 -6.95
C SER A 112 -15.56 -1.64 -6.14
N HIS A 113 -15.12 -2.84 -6.51
CA HIS A 113 -15.41 -4.04 -5.75
C HIS A 113 -14.78 -3.98 -4.34
N ILE A 114 -13.53 -3.53 -4.21
CA ILE A 114 -12.86 -3.40 -2.90
C ILE A 114 -13.57 -2.35 -2.04
N THR A 115 -13.93 -1.20 -2.61
CA THR A 115 -14.67 -0.16 -1.88
C THR A 115 -16.06 -0.62 -1.47
N ASN A 116 -16.74 -1.41 -2.30
CA ASN A 116 -18.05 -1.98 -1.97
C ASN A 116 -17.94 -3.01 -0.83
N ALA A 117 -16.89 -3.84 -0.82
CA ALA A 117 -16.65 -4.77 0.28
C ALA A 117 -16.44 -4.06 1.61
N ALA A 118 -15.59 -3.04 1.61
CA ALA A 118 -15.35 -2.23 2.79
C ALA A 118 -16.66 -1.54 3.24
N SER A 119 -17.40 -0.92 2.31
CA SER A 119 -18.69 -0.28 2.61
C SER A 119 -19.70 -1.27 3.21
N ASN A 120 -19.78 -2.49 2.68
CA ASN A 120 -20.67 -3.53 3.20
C ASN A 120 -20.30 -3.94 4.63
N LEU A 121 -19.01 -4.09 4.95
CA LEU A 121 -18.59 -4.44 6.31
C LEU A 121 -18.75 -3.26 7.27
N THR A 122 -18.33 -2.07 6.88
CA THR A 122 -18.46 -0.85 7.71
C THR A 122 -19.91 -0.59 8.09
N ASN A 123 -20.85 -0.71 7.15
CA ASN A 123 -22.29 -0.55 7.44
C ASN A 123 -22.83 -1.57 8.45
N LYS A 124 -22.27 -2.79 8.48
CA LYS A 124 -22.64 -3.82 9.46
C LYS A 124 -22.01 -3.60 10.83
N LEU A 125 -20.79 -3.08 10.86
CA LEU A 125 -20.04 -2.88 12.11
C LEU A 125 -20.39 -1.56 12.82
N LYS A 126 -20.93 -0.56 12.13
CA LYS A 126 -21.21 0.75 12.74
C LYS A 126 -22.16 0.65 13.95
N PRO A 127 -21.85 1.33 15.07
CA PRO A 127 -20.61 2.05 15.34
C PRO A 127 -19.45 1.11 15.68
N TYR A 128 -18.21 1.43 15.27
CA TYR A 128 -17.03 0.60 15.60
C TYR A 128 -15.75 1.40 15.85
N ILE A 129 -14.86 0.78 16.63
CA ILE A 129 -13.49 1.22 16.88
C ILE A 129 -12.57 0.47 15.92
N ALA A 130 -11.74 1.19 15.18
CA ALA A 130 -10.73 0.61 14.32
C ALA A 130 -9.33 0.86 14.87
N ILE A 131 -8.55 -0.21 14.98
CA ILE A 131 -7.20 -0.19 15.52
C ILE A 131 -6.24 -0.51 14.38
N HIS A 132 -5.21 0.30 14.20
CA HIS A 132 -4.07 -0.05 13.36
C HIS A 132 -2.86 -0.37 14.22
N TRP A 133 -2.48 -1.65 14.24
CA TRP A 133 -1.30 -2.13 14.96
C TRP A 133 -0.29 -2.77 14.01
N ARG A 134 0.69 -1.96 13.60
CA ARG A 134 1.83 -2.40 12.78
C ARG A 134 2.99 -2.86 13.67
N MET A 135 3.09 -4.16 13.90
CA MET A 135 3.99 -4.78 14.88
C MET A 135 5.46 -4.83 14.42
N GLU A 136 5.73 -4.78 13.11
CA GLU A 136 7.07 -4.92 12.50
C GLU A 136 8.22 -4.14 13.19
N SER A 137 7.95 -2.94 13.69
CA SER A 137 8.97 -2.06 14.30
C SER A 137 8.68 -1.74 15.77
N GLY A 138 7.82 -2.53 16.41
CA GLY A 138 7.62 -2.46 17.85
C GLY A 138 8.81 -3.08 18.60
N GLN A 139 9.04 -2.62 19.84
CA GLN A 139 9.99 -3.23 20.76
C GLN A 139 9.45 -4.57 21.24
N LEU A 140 10.16 -5.65 20.91
CA LEU A 140 9.73 -7.03 21.17
C LEU A 140 9.42 -7.26 22.66
N ASP A 141 10.31 -6.82 23.55
CA ASP A 141 10.18 -6.99 25.01
C ASP A 141 8.94 -6.29 25.60
N LEU A 142 8.34 -5.34 24.86
CA LEU A 142 7.14 -4.63 25.28
C LEU A 142 5.85 -5.19 24.66
N MET A 143 5.90 -6.12 23.69
CA MET A 143 4.72 -6.56 22.93
C MET A 143 3.58 -7.05 23.84
N SER A 144 3.87 -7.87 24.85
CA SER A 144 2.87 -8.34 25.81
C SER A 144 2.24 -7.19 26.59
N LYS A 145 3.06 -6.26 27.10
CA LYS A 145 2.59 -5.08 27.83
C LYS A 145 1.80 -4.13 26.95
N CYS A 146 2.18 -3.98 25.68
CA CYS A 146 1.45 -3.21 24.68
C CYS A 146 0.06 -3.82 24.44
N ALA A 147 -0.04 -5.16 24.35
CA ALA A 147 -1.33 -5.84 24.21
C ALA A 147 -2.22 -5.63 25.44
N GLU A 148 -1.69 -5.83 26.65
CA GLU A 148 -2.43 -5.62 27.91
C GLU A 148 -2.94 -4.18 28.07
N SER A 149 -2.09 -3.22 27.72
CA SER A 149 -2.43 -1.79 27.76
C SER A 149 -3.52 -1.46 26.74
N LEU A 150 -3.44 -2.03 25.53
CA LEU A 150 -4.47 -1.87 24.50
C LEU A 150 -5.80 -2.49 24.95
N VAL A 151 -5.79 -3.69 25.54
CA VAL A 151 -6.99 -4.33 26.10
C VAL A 151 -7.64 -3.43 27.15
N THR A 152 -6.86 -2.92 28.10
CA THR A 152 -7.35 -2.02 29.15
C THR A 152 -7.95 -0.75 28.56
N TYR A 153 -7.25 -0.11 27.62
CA TYR A 153 -7.71 1.09 26.94
C TYR A 153 -9.04 0.85 26.22
N ILE A 154 -9.14 -0.23 25.42
CA ILE A 154 -10.35 -0.54 24.66
C ILE A 154 -11.53 -0.86 25.58
N ARG A 155 -11.33 -1.62 26.66
CA ARG A 155 -12.41 -1.92 27.62
C ARG A 155 -12.96 -0.64 28.25
N ASN A 156 -12.07 0.24 28.73
CA ASN A 156 -12.47 1.51 29.33
C ASN A 156 -13.19 2.41 28.32
N PHE A 157 -12.68 2.46 27.09
CA PHE A 157 -13.27 3.26 26.02
C PHE A 157 -14.63 2.71 25.57
N SER A 158 -14.79 1.39 25.45
CA SER A 158 -16.07 0.76 25.13
C SER A 158 -17.11 1.00 26.22
N LEU A 159 -16.70 1.00 27.50
CA LEU A 159 -17.59 1.31 28.62
C LEU A 159 -18.10 2.77 28.57
N SER A 160 -17.25 3.72 28.21
CA SER A 160 -17.63 5.14 28.18
C SER A 160 -18.35 5.56 26.90
N SER A 161 -17.99 4.97 25.76
CA SER A 161 -18.56 5.34 24.45
C SER A 161 -19.75 4.47 24.03
N GLY A 162 -19.94 3.30 24.64
CA GLY A 162 -20.95 2.31 24.26
C GLY A 162 -20.61 1.52 22.98
N ILE A 163 -19.44 1.76 22.36
CA ILE A 163 -19.02 1.10 21.13
C ILE A 163 -18.32 -0.21 21.45
N THR A 164 -18.89 -1.34 20.99
CA THR A 164 -18.37 -2.69 21.28
C THR A 164 -17.75 -3.38 20.07
N ASN A 165 -18.11 -2.97 18.84
CA ASN A 165 -17.51 -3.52 17.64
C ASN A 165 -16.07 -3.00 17.49
N ILE A 166 -15.13 -3.93 17.40
CA ILE A 166 -13.70 -3.63 17.26
C ILE A 166 -13.22 -4.23 15.95
N TYR A 167 -12.50 -3.45 15.15
CA TYR A 167 -11.82 -3.89 13.93
C TYR A 167 -10.31 -3.72 14.10
N LEU A 168 -9.52 -4.76 13.82
CA LEU A 168 -8.07 -4.72 13.88
C LEU A 168 -7.46 -4.86 12.49
N ALA A 169 -6.67 -3.86 12.09
CA ALA A 169 -5.75 -3.90 10.97
C ALA A 169 -4.33 -4.09 11.49
N THR A 170 -3.65 -5.14 11.05
CA THR A 170 -2.29 -5.47 11.49
C THR A 170 -1.48 -6.12 10.38
N ASP A 171 -0.16 -5.97 10.45
CA ASP A 171 0.80 -6.68 9.60
C ASP A 171 1.10 -8.10 10.09
N TYR A 172 0.61 -8.48 11.27
CA TYR A 172 0.69 -9.84 11.81
C TYR A 172 -0.07 -10.86 10.93
N PRO A 173 0.44 -12.09 10.76
CA PRO A 173 -0.21 -13.14 9.98
C PRO A 173 -1.50 -13.66 10.64
N LEU A 174 -2.64 -13.10 10.25
CA LEU A 174 -3.94 -13.48 10.78
C LEU A 174 -4.50 -14.82 10.24
N ALA A 175 -4.04 -15.29 9.08
CA ALA A 175 -4.58 -16.49 8.45
C ALA A 175 -3.62 -17.67 8.54
N GLU A 176 -4.13 -18.84 8.93
CA GLU A 176 -3.33 -20.07 9.15
C GLU A 176 -2.52 -20.50 7.92
N TYR A 177 -3.10 -20.34 6.72
CA TYR A 177 -2.43 -20.68 5.45
C TYR A 177 -1.21 -19.80 5.15
N MET A 178 -0.96 -18.77 5.96
CA MET A 178 0.18 -17.88 5.77
C MET A 178 1.44 -18.40 6.46
N HIS A 179 1.40 -19.48 7.24
CA HIS A 179 2.59 -20.16 7.77
C HIS A 179 3.65 -19.20 8.38
N ASN A 180 3.24 -18.22 9.19
CA ASN A 180 4.11 -17.15 9.73
C ASN A 180 4.75 -16.23 8.68
N THR A 181 4.20 -16.14 7.48
CA THR A 181 4.55 -15.11 6.49
C THR A 181 3.75 -13.86 6.82
N ALA A 182 4.43 -12.78 7.18
CA ALA A 182 3.76 -11.55 7.52
C ALA A 182 2.93 -10.99 6.36
N GLN A 183 1.93 -10.16 6.70
CA GLN A 183 1.08 -9.46 5.72
C GLN A 183 1.81 -8.27 5.07
N SER A 184 3.00 -7.93 5.57
CA SER A 184 3.82 -6.85 5.05
C SER A 184 5.16 -7.40 4.57
N ASP A 185 5.56 -7.02 3.37
CA ASP A 185 6.86 -7.38 2.79
C ASP A 185 8.04 -6.93 3.65
N THR A 186 7.83 -5.97 4.56
CA THR A 186 8.89 -5.43 5.43
C THR A 186 8.94 -6.10 6.80
N PHE A 187 7.93 -6.91 7.16
CA PHE A 187 7.89 -7.64 8.44
C PHE A 187 8.53 -9.02 8.30
N HIS A 188 9.86 -9.02 8.28
CA HIS A 188 10.65 -10.21 7.94
C HIS A 188 10.74 -11.26 9.05
N HIS A 189 10.55 -10.88 10.31
CA HIS A 189 10.76 -11.77 11.47
C HIS A 189 9.61 -11.65 12.46
N ILE A 190 8.86 -12.73 12.62
CA ILE A 190 7.78 -12.84 13.61
C ILE A 190 8.28 -13.71 14.76
N TYR A 191 8.52 -13.08 15.91
CA TYR A 191 8.90 -13.74 17.16
C TYR A 191 7.70 -14.13 18.03
N GLU A 192 7.96 -14.95 19.05
CA GLU A 192 6.97 -15.44 20.03
C GLU A 192 6.27 -14.31 20.78
N GLU A 193 6.95 -13.19 21.02
CA GLU A 193 6.40 -12.00 21.66
C GLU A 193 5.21 -11.44 20.87
N HIS A 194 5.25 -11.49 19.53
CA HIS A 194 4.10 -11.10 18.71
C HIS A 194 2.93 -12.08 18.87
N HIS A 195 3.23 -13.39 18.92
CA HIS A 195 2.21 -14.42 19.13
C HIS A 195 1.54 -14.28 20.50
N ILE A 196 2.32 -13.98 21.54
CA ILE A 196 1.82 -13.72 22.90
C ILE A 196 0.91 -12.49 22.89
N ALA A 197 1.35 -11.38 22.29
CA ALA A 197 0.54 -10.16 22.18
C ALA A 197 -0.81 -10.42 21.48
N MET A 198 -0.80 -11.14 20.35
CA MET A 198 -2.03 -11.48 19.63
C MET A 198 -2.92 -12.45 20.41
N ARG A 199 -2.34 -13.37 21.19
CA ARG A 199 -3.10 -14.27 22.08
C ARG A 199 -3.79 -13.47 23.19
N ILE A 200 -3.11 -12.50 23.80
CA ILE A 200 -3.69 -11.59 24.81
C ILE A 200 -4.88 -10.84 24.20
N LEU A 201 -4.73 -10.27 23.01
CA LEU A 201 -5.84 -9.59 22.32
C LEU A 201 -7.03 -10.51 22.05
N ASN A 202 -6.80 -11.63 21.36
CA ASN A 202 -7.86 -12.53 20.91
C ASN A 202 -8.61 -13.21 22.07
N SER A 203 -7.94 -13.44 23.20
CA SER A 203 -8.56 -13.97 24.42
C SER A 203 -9.31 -12.92 25.24
N SER A 204 -9.03 -11.63 25.02
CA SER A 204 -9.53 -10.54 25.86
C SER A 204 -10.60 -9.67 25.20
N LEU A 205 -10.65 -9.65 23.87
CA LEU A 205 -11.52 -8.79 23.06
C LEU A 205 -12.14 -9.60 21.91
N ASN A 206 -13.39 -9.28 21.55
CA ASN A 206 -14.01 -9.80 20.34
C ASN A 206 -13.60 -8.94 19.13
N ILE A 207 -12.55 -9.37 18.42
CA ILE A 207 -11.92 -8.59 17.36
C ILE A 207 -12.38 -9.06 15.98
N ASN A 208 -12.88 -8.11 15.19
CA ASN A 208 -13.12 -8.30 13.77
C ASN A 208 -11.83 -8.02 12.99
N THR A 209 -11.57 -8.85 11.99
CA THR A 209 -10.50 -8.67 11.01
C THR A 209 -11.06 -9.02 9.64
N TRP A 210 -10.35 -8.69 8.56
CA TRP A 210 -10.73 -9.14 7.22
C TRP A 210 -10.85 -10.68 7.11
N VAL A 211 -10.08 -11.42 7.92
CA VAL A 211 -10.13 -12.89 7.99
C VAL A 211 -11.37 -13.36 8.73
N SER A 212 -11.58 -12.91 9.99
CA SER A 212 -12.70 -13.39 10.82
C SER A 212 -14.07 -12.97 10.29
N THR A 213 -14.13 -11.91 9.49
CA THR A 213 -15.37 -11.43 8.86
C THR A 213 -15.61 -12.00 7.47
N HIS A 214 -14.65 -12.75 6.90
CA HIS A 214 -14.71 -13.25 5.52
C HIS A 214 -14.97 -12.15 4.47
N ALA A 215 -14.59 -10.90 4.78
CA ALA A 215 -15.03 -9.74 3.99
C ALA A 215 -14.47 -9.71 2.56
N LEU A 216 -13.38 -10.44 2.31
CA LEU A 216 -12.72 -10.53 1.00
C LEU A 216 -13.00 -11.87 0.30
N ASP A 217 -13.76 -12.79 0.89
CA ASP A 217 -13.98 -14.12 0.31
C ASP A 217 -14.75 -14.05 -1.01
N TYR A 218 -15.65 -13.09 -1.18
CA TYR A 218 -16.40 -12.88 -2.43
C TYR A 218 -15.46 -12.54 -3.62
N LEU A 219 -14.30 -11.91 -3.37
CA LEU A 219 -13.31 -11.67 -4.44
C LEU A 219 -12.78 -12.99 -4.99
N LYS A 220 -12.54 -13.95 -4.11
CA LYS A 220 -12.01 -15.28 -4.44
C LYS A 220 -13.08 -16.18 -5.06
N LEU A 221 -14.32 -16.08 -4.57
CA LEU A 221 -15.40 -17.01 -4.92
C LEU A 221 -16.25 -16.54 -6.09
N SER A 222 -16.47 -15.24 -6.26
CA SER A 222 -17.45 -14.70 -7.22
C SER A 222 -16.81 -14.00 -8.42
N LEU A 223 -15.73 -13.24 -8.21
CA LEU A 223 -15.12 -12.44 -9.29
C LEU A 223 -14.05 -13.20 -10.07
N TYR A 224 -13.36 -14.14 -9.43
CA TYR A 224 -12.24 -14.86 -10.05
C TYR A 224 -12.31 -16.39 -9.82
N PRO A 225 -13.31 -17.08 -10.39
CA PRO A 225 -13.56 -18.50 -10.14
C PRO A 225 -12.43 -19.43 -10.65
N THR A 226 -11.64 -18.99 -11.64
CA THR A 226 -10.50 -19.74 -12.18
C THR A 226 -9.27 -19.62 -11.27
N LYS A 227 -9.14 -20.61 -10.39
CA LYS A 227 -8.10 -20.73 -9.34
C LYS A 227 -6.71 -21.02 -9.92
N THR A 228 -6.03 -20.01 -10.49
CA THR A 228 -4.57 -20.10 -10.58
C THR A 228 -3.98 -19.82 -9.19
N LYS A 229 -2.96 -20.60 -8.79
CA LYS A 229 -2.26 -20.36 -7.51
C LYS A 229 -1.73 -18.93 -7.40
N GLN A 230 -1.32 -18.35 -8.53
CA GLN A 230 -0.82 -16.98 -8.61
C GLN A 230 -1.91 -15.95 -8.25
N LEU A 231 -3.11 -16.10 -8.82
CA LEU A 231 -4.22 -15.19 -8.52
C LEU A 231 -4.68 -15.32 -7.07
N GLN A 232 -4.70 -16.54 -6.52
CA GLN A 232 -5.00 -16.73 -5.10
C GLN A 232 -3.97 -16.09 -4.18
N LYS A 233 -2.68 -16.14 -4.56
CA LYS A 233 -1.61 -15.47 -3.83
C LYS A 233 -1.79 -13.94 -3.87
N GLU A 234 -2.13 -13.37 -5.02
CA GLU A 234 -2.38 -11.94 -5.17
C GLU A 234 -3.61 -11.48 -4.35
N LEU A 235 -4.74 -12.20 -4.48
CA LEU A 235 -5.99 -11.92 -3.76
C LEU A 235 -5.87 -12.11 -2.24
N SER A 236 -4.88 -12.88 -1.80
CA SER A 236 -4.57 -13.09 -0.38
C SER A 236 -3.33 -12.32 0.06
N GLY A 237 -2.78 -11.46 -0.80
CA GLY A 237 -1.58 -10.68 -0.53
C GLY A 237 -1.90 -9.37 0.20
N GLY A 238 -0.87 -8.80 0.82
CA GLY A 238 -0.98 -7.58 1.62
C GLY A 238 -1.43 -6.33 0.84
N GLY A 239 -1.40 -6.35 -0.49
CA GLY A 239 -1.86 -5.23 -1.34
C GLY A 239 -3.36 -4.99 -1.24
N ILE A 240 -4.17 -5.98 -1.63
CA ILE A 240 -5.64 -5.88 -1.61
C ILE A 240 -6.15 -5.76 -0.17
N GLN A 241 -5.61 -6.58 0.74
CA GLN A 241 -5.90 -6.51 2.15
C GLN A 241 -5.55 -5.13 2.73
N GLY A 242 -4.36 -4.61 2.45
CA GLY A 242 -3.93 -3.31 2.95
C GLY A 242 -4.82 -2.16 2.44
N ILE A 243 -5.35 -2.24 1.22
CA ILE A 243 -6.35 -1.28 0.72
C ILE A 243 -7.66 -1.43 1.50
N PHE A 244 -8.15 -2.66 1.67
CA PHE A 244 -9.38 -2.93 2.41
C PHE A 244 -9.30 -2.43 3.86
N ASP A 245 -8.24 -2.78 4.58
CA ASP A 245 -7.99 -2.32 5.95
C ASP A 245 -7.95 -0.79 6.01
N LYS A 246 -7.31 -0.13 5.04
CA LYS A 246 -7.25 1.33 5.01
C LYS A 246 -8.64 1.95 4.93
N LEU A 247 -9.51 1.39 4.08
CA LEU A 247 -10.89 1.83 3.95
C LEU A 247 -11.71 1.58 5.22
N MET A 248 -11.49 0.46 5.91
CA MET A 248 -12.09 0.18 7.22
C MET A 248 -11.61 1.18 8.28
N LEU A 249 -10.33 1.54 8.29
CA LEU A 249 -9.79 2.49 9.27
C LEU A 249 -10.25 3.93 9.01
N ILE A 250 -10.34 4.33 7.73
CA ILE A 250 -10.84 5.67 7.35
C ILE A 250 -12.30 5.86 7.77
N GLN A 251 -13.15 4.85 7.59
CA GLN A 251 -14.60 4.95 7.81
C GLN A 251 -15.06 4.68 9.25
N ALA A 252 -14.14 4.36 10.15
CA ALA A 252 -14.46 4.03 11.53
C ALA A 252 -15.00 5.23 12.31
N ASP A 253 -15.91 4.98 13.26
CA ASP A 253 -16.34 6.00 14.21
C ASP A 253 -15.13 6.53 14.97
N TYR A 254 -14.34 5.61 15.53
CA TYR A 254 -13.10 5.89 16.24
C TYR A 254 -11.93 5.14 15.61
N PHE A 255 -10.83 5.85 15.39
CA PHE A 255 -9.57 5.29 14.92
C PHE A 255 -8.50 5.39 16.02
N ILE A 256 -7.72 4.33 16.21
CA ILE A 256 -6.62 4.25 17.17
C ILE A 256 -5.37 3.75 16.42
N GLY A 257 -4.31 4.55 16.45
CA GLY A 257 -2.97 4.14 16.03
C GLY A 257 -2.17 3.59 17.21
N GLY A 258 -1.16 2.76 16.92
CA GLY A 258 -0.24 2.29 17.97
C GLY A 258 0.67 3.42 18.50
N PRO A 259 0.99 3.43 19.81
CA PRO A 259 1.92 4.40 20.38
C PRO A 259 3.38 4.04 20.05
N GLU A 260 4.29 4.97 20.34
CA GLU A 260 5.73 4.73 20.27
C GLU A 260 6.13 3.47 21.04
N ASN A 261 7.17 2.78 20.58
CA ASN A 261 7.65 1.48 21.08
C ASN A 261 6.70 0.29 20.90
N CYS A 262 5.39 0.49 20.77
CA CYS A 262 4.45 -0.62 20.55
C CYS A 262 4.22 -0.93 19.07
N CYS A 263 4.60 -0.03 18.16
CA CYS A 263 4.38 -0.23 16.75
C CYS A 263 5.42 0.53 15.92
N ARG A 264 5.33 0.37 14.59
CA ARG A 264 5.94 1.32 13.66
C ARG A 264 5.21 2.67 13.72
N TYR A 265 5.61 3.50 14.68
CA TYR A 265 5.00 4.79 15.00
C TYR A 265 4.95 5.73 13.77
N VAL A 266 6.07 5.89 13.06
CA VAL A 266 6.13 6.69 11.83
C VAL A 266 5.80 5.81 10.61
N SER A 267 4.50 5.64 10.37
CA SER A 267 3.98 4.86 9.24
C SER A 267 3.28 5.77 8.22
N THR A 268 3.76 5.77 6.97
CA THR A 268 3.08 6.45 5.87
C THR A 268 1.66 5.93 5.64
N TYR A 269 1.41 4.67 6.00
CA TYR A 269 0.08 4.07 5.95
C TYR A 269 -0.86 4.70 6.98
N THR A 270 -0.42 4.86 8.23
CA THR A 270 -1.18 5.55 9.28
C THR A 270 -1.42 7.02 8.93
N LEU A 271 -0.40 7.70 8.40
CA LEU A 271 -0.50 9.08 7.96
C LEU A 271 -1.59 9.27 6.89
N GLN A 272 -1.62 8.42 5.87
CA GLN A 272 -2.65 8.48 4.83
C GLN A 272 -4.07 8.29 5.39
N ILE A 273 -4.23 7.46 6.42
CA ILE A 273 -5.52 7.28 7.09
C ILE A 273 -5.90 8.56 7.85
N LYS A 274 -4.96 9.14 8.59
CA LYS A 274 -5.15 10.40 9.32
C LYS A 274 -5.59 11.52 8.36
N GLU A 275 -4.84 11.74 7.28
CA GLU A 275 -5.14 12.76 6.26
C GLU A 275 -6.54 12.57 5.65
N ALA A 276 -6.88 11.34 5.25
CA ALA A 276 -8.20 11.05 4.68
C ALA A 276 -9.35 11.22 5.68
N ARG A 277 -9.11 10.92 6.96
CA ARG A 277 -10.09 11.13 8.04
C ARG A 277 -10.27 12.63 8.34
N GLU A 278 -9.22 13.42 8.33
CA GLU A 278 -9.28 14.87 8.49
C GLU A 278 -10.12 15.54 7.40
N GLU A 279 -9.90 15.15 6.15
CA GLU A 279 -10.69 15.63 5.02
C GLU A 279 -12.17 15.24 5.16
N SER A 280 -12.44 13.99 5.53
CA SER A 280 -13.80 13.50 5.76
C SER A 280 -14.49 14.19 6.95
N PHE A 281 -13.75 14.50 8.02
CA PHE A 281 -14.24 15.21 9.19
C PHE A 281 -14.69 16.64 8.83
N LYS A 282 -13.89 17.36 8.03
CA LYS A 282 -14.22 18.70 7.52
C LYS A 282 -15.48 18.70 6.66
N ASN A 283 -15.73 17.61 5.93
CA ASN A 283 -16.79 17.55 4.93
C ASN A 283 -18.14 17.04 5.47
N ASN A 284 -18.18 16.07 6.41
CA ASN A 284 -19.42 15.35 6.74
C ASN A 284 -19.64 14.96 8.21
N GLY A 285 -18.72 15.24 9.15
CA GLY A 285 -18.94 15.06 10.60
C GLY A 285 -19.27 13.64 11.09
N THR A 286 -19.27 12.62 10.23
CA THR A 286 -19.59 11.21 10.57
C THR A 286 -18.47 10.50 11.32
N ILE A 287 -17.28 11.09 11.34
CA ILE A 287 -16.09 10.60 12.04
C ILE A 287 -16.01 11.27 13.41
N LYS A 288 -15.75 10.49 14.47
CA LYS A 288 -15.77 10.98 15.86
C LYS A 288 -14.40 11.35 16.40
N ASN A 289 -13.31 10.99 15.72
CA ASN A 289 -11.97 11.47 16.04
C ASN A 289 -11.01 11.54 14.84
N VAL A 290 -10.11 12.51 14.94
CA VAL A 290 -8.82 12.53 14.25
C VAL A 290 -7.75 12.31 15.32
N ILE A 291 -6.71 11.55 15.00
CA ILE A 291 -5.59 11.33 15.92
C ILE A 291 -4.51 12.35 15.58
N ASP A 292 -3.98 13.04 16.59
CA ASP A 292 -2.82 13.94 16.43
C ASP A 292 -1.50 13.17 16.21
#